data_AF-A0A8J7P696-F1
#
_entry.id   AF-A0A8J7P696-F1
#
_cell.length_a   1.000
_cell.length_b   1.000
_cell.length_c   1.000
_cell.angle_alpha   90.00
_cell.angle_beta   90.00
_cell.angle_gamma   90.00
#
_symmetry.space_group_name_H-M   'P 1'
#
loop_
_entity.id
_entity.type
_entity.pdbx_description
1 polymer ?
#
loop_
_entity_poly.entity_id
_entity_poly.type
_entity_poly.pdbx_seq_one_letter_code
_entity_poly.pdbx_strand_id
1 'polypeptide(L)'
;MPKALSTRIVGGIWWFFTLIIISSYTANLAAFLTVERMDSPIDSADDLAKQTKIEYGAVRDGSTMTFFKKSKISTYEKMWAFMSSRKQTALIKNNDEGIQRVLTTDYALLMESTSIEYVTQRNCNLTQIGGLIDSKGYGVGTPIGSPYRDKVTIAILQLQEEGKLHMMKEKWWRGNGCPEEDSKEASALGVENIGGIFIVLAAGLVLSVFVAIGEFIYKSRQNTDIEQCISFSAVMEELGISLKCHKSVKKRSRIKGRAGISSILMCHPKRILRKETMT
;
A
#
# COMPACT_ATOMS: atom_id res chain seq x y z
N MET A 1 31.38 22.85 -4.22
CA MET A 1 32.29 21.68 -4.35
C MET A 1 33.25 21.66 -3.17
N PRO A 2 33.44 20.51 -2.48
CA PRO A 2 34.41 20.40 -1.40
C PRO A 2 35.81 20.68 -1.91
N LYS A 3 36.56 21.54 -1.20
CA LYS A 3 37.92 21.95 -1.60
C LYS A 3 39.00 20.90 -1.29
N ALA A 4 38.73 19.96 -0.37
CA ALA A 4 39.67 18.92 0.03
C ALA A 4 39.42 17.60 -0.72
N LEU A 5 40.49 16.89 -1.06
CA LEU A 5 40.41 15.65 -1.87
C LEU A 5 39.71 14.51 -1.12
N SER A 6 39.92 14.41 0.19
CA SER A 6 39.25 13.44 1.07
C SER A 6 37.73 13.63 1.12
N THR A 7 37.24 14.87 1.17
CA THR A 7 35.79 15.16 1.18
C THR A 7 35.13 14.94 -0.18
N ARG A 8 35.90 14.96 -1.28
CA ARG A 8 35.41 14.55 -2.61
C ARG A 8 35.23 13.05 -2.72
N ILE A 9 36.14 12.25 -2.15
CA ILE A 9 36.02 10.77 -2.13
C ILE A 9 34.80 10.35 -1.30
N VAL A 10 34.65 10.91 -0.10
CA VAL A 10 33.49 10.65 0.76
C VAL A 10 32.18 11.06 0.06
N GLY A 11 32.16 12.21 -0.62
CA GLY A 11 31.01 12.64 -1.40
C GLY A 11 30.69 11.70 -2.57
N GLY A 12 31.71 11.16 -3.25
CA GLY A 12 31.52 10.19 -4.33
C GLY A 12 30.95 8.86 -3.84
N ILE A 13 31.46 8.33 -2.72
CA ILE A 13 30.94 7.11 -2.08
C ILE A 13 29.50 7.33 -1.60
N TRP A 14 29.23 8.46 -0.96
CA TRP A 14 27.88 8.82 -0.52
C TRP A 14 26.91 8.93 -1.69
N TRP A 15 27.32 9.59 -2.79
CA TRP A 15 26.50 9.71 -3.99
C TRP A 15 26.17 8.34 -4.59
N PHE A 16 27.16 7.46 -4.72
CA PHE A 16 26.96 6.12 -5.23
C PHE A 16 26.03 5.29 -4.32
N PHE A 17 26.21 5.39 -3.01
CA PHE A 17 25.32 4.76 -2.04
C PHE A 17 23.88 5.26 -2.18
N THR A 18 23.67 6.59 -2.26
CA THR A 18 22.33 7.16 -2.45
C THR A 18 21.69 6.73 -3.77
N LEU A 19 22.47 6.61 -4.85
CA LEU A 19 21.98 6.13 -6.14
C LEU A 19 21.46 4.69 -6.03
N ILE A 20 22.21 3.80 -5.37
CA ILE A 20 21.78 2.41 -5.15
C ILE A 20 20.46 2.38 -4.37
N ILE A 21 20.34 3.15 -3.29
CA ILE A 21 19.12 3.17 -2.46
C ILE A 21 17.92 3.67 -3.26
N ILE A 22 18.06 4.78 -3.99
CA ILE A 22 16.98 5.33 -4.82
C ILE A 22 16.59 4.32 -5.92
N SER A 23 17.57 3.67 -6.54
CA SER A 23 17.33 2.64 -7.57
C SER A 23 16.58 1.43 -7.02
N SER A 24 17.01 0.87 -5.88
CA SER A 24 16.31 -0.26 -5.25
C SER A 24 14.91 0.11 -4.77
N TYR A 25 14.73 1.32 -4.23
CA TYR A 25 13.40 1.80 -3.82
C TYR A 25 12.48 1.98 -5.02
N THR A 26 12.95 2.62 -6.09
CA THR A 26 12.16 2.83 -7.32
C THR A 26 11.83 1.50 -8.00
N ALA A 27 12.74 0.51 -8.00
CA ALA A 27 12.49 -0.82 -8.53
C ALA A 27 11.42 -1.58 -7.72
N ASN A 28 11.52 -1.58 -6.39
CA ASN A 28 10.52 -2.23 -5.53
C ASN A 28 9.15 -1.53 -5.61
N LEU A 29 9.15 -0.20 -5.68
CA LEU A 29 7.95 0.59 -5.88
C LEU A 29 7.30 0.27 -7.22
N ALA A 30 8.07 0.24 -8.32
CA ALA A 30 7.56 -0.13 -9.64
C ALA A 30 6.98 -1.55 -9.65
N ALA A 31 7.65 -2.50 -9.01
CA ALA A 31 7.15 -3.88 -8.88
C ALA A 31 5.85 -3.95 -8.07
N PHE A 32 5.66 -3.07 -7.08
CA PHE A 32 4.40 -2.98 -6.35
C PHE A 32 3.29 -2.34 -7.20
N LEU A 33 3.62 -1.26 -7.93
CA LEU A 33 2.67 -0.53 -8.77
C LEU A 33 2.22 -1.34 -10.00
N THR A 34 3.04 -2.26 -10.51
CA THR A 34 2.66 -3.15 -11.61
C THR A 34 1.88 -4.37 -11.16
N VAL A 35 1.88 -4.67 -9.86
CA VAL A 35 1.06 -5.73 -9.28
C VAL A 35 -0.09 -5.06 -8.55
N GLU A 36 -1.13 -4.71 -9.29
CA GLU A 36 -2.46 -4.64 -8.68
C GLU A 36 -2.79 -6.06 -8.23
N ARG A 37 -2.47 -6.40 -6.98
CA ARG A 37 -3.06 -7.59 -6.38
C ARG A 37 -4.54 -7.25 -6.24
N MET A 38 -5.37 -7.92 -7.04
CA MET A 38 -6.75 -8.14 -6.64
C MET A 38 -6.66 -8.90 -5.30
N ASP A 39 -6.65 -8.15 -4.21
CA ASP A 39 -6.58 -8.70 -2.86
C ASP A 39 -7.96 -9.28 -2.59
N SER A 40 -8.15 -10.55 -2.97
CA SER A 40 -9.40 -11.24 -2.68
C SER A 40 -9.46 -11.44 -1.17
N PRO A 41 -10.50 -10.95 -0.48
CA PRO A 41 -10.62 -11.14 0.97
C PRO A 41 -10.76 -12.62 1.36
N ILE A 42 -11.01 -13.51 0.39
CA ILE A 42 -11.19 -14.95 0.57
C ILE A 42 -10.52 -15.68 -0.60
N ASP A 43 -9.60 -16.60 -0.29
CA ASP A 43 -8.98 -17.49 -1.28
C ASP A 43 -9.48 -18.95 -1.18
N SER A 44 -10.03 -19.33 -0.02
CA SER A 44 -10.41 -20.71 0.27
C SER A 44 -11.73 -20.84 1.03
N ALA A 45 -12.35 -22.03 0.94
CA ALA A 45 -13.52 -22.36 1.74
C ALA A 45 -13.23 -22.35 3.25
N ASP A 46 -11.99 -22.62 3.66
CA ASP A 46 -11.59 -22.54 5.07
C ASP A 46 -11.60 -21.09 5.58
N ASP A 47 -11.20 -20.12 4.75
CA ASP A 47 -11.22 -18.71 5.13
C ASP A 47 -12.64 -18.18 5.21
N LEU A 48 -13.51 -18.63 4.29
CA LEU A 48 -14.95 -18.38 4.35
C LEU A 48 -15.58 -18.92 5.64
N ALA A 49 -15.10 -20.06 6.16
CA ALA A 49 -15.58 -20.67 7.39
C ALA A 49 -15.08 -19.96 8.68
N LYS A 50 -13.94 -19.27 8.63
CA LYS A 50 -13.38 -18.53 9.78
C LYS A 50 -14.05 -17.18 9.98
N GLN A 51 -14.54 -16.57 8.90
CA GLN A 51 -15.14 -15.25 8.90
C GLN A 51 -16.68 -15.30 8.95
N THR A 52 -17.31 -14.19 9.30
CA THR A 52 -18.79 -14.07 9.36
C THR A 52 -19.34 -12.82 8.66
N LYS A 53 -18.46 -12.04 8.00
CA LYS A 53 -18.80 -10.80 7.29
C LYS A 53 -19.52 -11.09 5.97
N ILE A 54 -18.98 -12.03 5.19
CA ILE A 54 -19.54 -12.49 3.91
C ILE A 54 -20.45 -13.67 4.20
N GLU A 55 -21.72 -13.54 3.86
CA GLU A 55 -22.66 -14.64 3.97
C GLU A 55 -22.39 -15.67 2.88
N TYR A 56 -22.69 -16.93 3.14
CA TYR A 56 -22.53 -17.98 2.15
C TYR A 56 -23.58 -19.07 2.29
N GLY A 57 -23.79 -19.79 1.19
CA GLY A 57 -24.58 -21.00 1.23
C GLY A 57 -24.81 -21.64 -0.12
N ALA A 58 -25.84 -22.48 -0.20
CA ALA A 58 -26.07 -23.39 -1.31
C ALA A 58 -27.56 -23.48 -1.67
N VAL A 59 -27.86 -24.10 -2.80
CA VAL A 59 -29.24 -24.36 -3.24
C VAL A 59 -29.93 -25.35 -2.29
N ARG A 60 -31.17 -25.03 -1.91
CA ARG A 60 -32.04 -25.89 -1.09
C ARG A 60 -32.28 -27.21 -1.79
N ASP A 61 -32.24 -28.29 -1.01
CA ASP A 61 -32.43 -29.66 -1.47
C ASP A 61 -31.42 -30.11 -2.57
N GLY A 62 -30.32 -29.36 -2.72
CA GLY A 62 -29.25 -29.68 -3.66
C GLY A 62 -28.25 -30.73 -3.15
N SER A 63 -27.45 -31.26 -4.10
CA SER A 63 -26.33 -32.17 -3.84
C SER A 63 -25.29 -31.53 -2.90
N THR A 64 -24.97 -30.26 -3.11
CA THR A 64 -24.02 -29.45 -2.32
C THR A 64 -24.51 -29.26 -0.89
N MET A 65 -25.78 -28.91 -0.69
CA MET A 65 -26.38 -28.81 0.64
C MET A 65 -26.30 -30.14 1.40
N THR A 66 -26.65 -31.23 0.71
CA THR A 66 -26.60 -32.58 1.30
C THR A 66 -25.18 -33.01 1.64
N PHE A 67 -24.19 -32.60 0.84
CA PHE A 67 -22.78 -32.84 1.12
C PHE A 67 -22.34 -32.18 2.43
N PHE A 68 -22.58 -30.88 2.61
CA PHE A 68 -22.23 -30.19 3.85
C PHE A 68 -22.98 -30.76 5.06
N LYS A 69 -24.24 -31.16 4.89
CA LYS A 69 -25.03 -31.81 5.95
C LYS A 69 -24.48 -33.16 6.41
N LYS A 70 -23.85 -33.93 5.52
CA LYS A 70 -23.33 -35.28 5.79
C LYS A 70 -21.81 -35.33 5.96
N SER A 71 -21.13 -34.21 5.74
CA SER A 71 -19.67 -34.12 5.84
C SER A 71 -19.23 -34.39 7.28
N LYS A 72 -18.07 -35.05 7.42
CA LYS A 72 -17.40 -35.32 8.71
C LYS A 72 -16.13 -34.48 8.90
N ILE A 73 -15.90 -33.52 8.01
CA ILE A 73 -14.74 -32.62 8.07
C ILE A 73 -15.13 -31.43 8.94
N SER A 74 -14.34 -31.16 9.97
CA SER A 74 -14.66 -30.15 10.99
C SER A 74 -14.93 -28.75 10.42
N THR A 75 -14.21 -28.32 9.38
CA THR A 75 -14.49 -27.06 8.68
C THR A 75 -15.91 -27.08 8.07
N TYR A 76 -16.23 -28.13 7.32
CA TYR A 76 -17.50 -28.23 6.58
C TYR A 76 -18.69 -28.46 7.52
N GLU A 77 -18.49 -29.13 8.64
CA GLU A 77 -19.49 -29.22 9.72
C GLU A 77 -19.79 -27.85 10.32
N LYS A 78 -18.78 -27.00 10.55
CA LYS A 78 -18.98 -25.60 10.99
C LYS A 78 -19.70 -24.77 9.94
N MET A 79 -19.33 -24.91 8.67
CA MET A 79 -20.03 -24.25 7.56
C MET A 79 -21.49 -24.68 7.49
N TRP A 80 -21.77 -25.98 7.69
CA TRP A 80 -23.14 -26.48 7.76
C TRP A 80 -23.89 -25.95 8.98
N ALA A 81 -23.26 -25.87 10.15
CA ALA A 81 -23.87 -25.27 11.34
C ALA A 81 -24.26 -23.81 11.08
N PHE A 82 -23.41 -23.04 10.39
CA PHE A 82 -23.72 -21.69 9.95
C PHE A 82 -24.92 -21.65 8.99
N MET A 83 -24.88 -22.42 7.90
CA MET A 83 -25.97 -22.46 6.90
C MET A 83 -27.30 -22.95 7.50
N SER A 84 -27.25 -23.94 8.39
CA SER A 84 -28.43 -24.52 9.03
C SER A 84 -29.04 -23.63 10.11
N SER A 85 -28.24 -22.75 10.75
CA SER A 85 -28.76 -21.71 11.64
C SER A 85 -29.49 -20.59 10.88
N ARG A 86 -29.12 -20.36 9.60
CA ARG A 86 -29.62 -19.28 8.76
C ARG A 86 -30.33 -19.78 7.50
N LYS A 87 -31.15 -20.84 7.60
CA LYS A 87 -31.76 -21.48 6.40
C LYS A 87 -32.49 -20.52 5.46
N GLN A 88 -33.12 -19.47 6.00
CA GLN A 88 -33.87 -18.52 5.20
C GLN A 88 -32.98 -17.61 4.37
N THR A 89 -31.83 -17.17 4.92
CA THR A 89 -30.91 -16.25 4.25
C THR A 89 -29.74 -16.96 3.58
N ALA A 90 -29.20 -18.03 4.13
CA ALA A 90 -28.06 -18.75 3.56
C ALA A 90 -28.46 -19.72 2.42
N LEU A 91 -29.67 -20.28 2.44
CA LEU A 91 -30.09 -21.25 1.42
C LEU A 91 -31.03 -20.62 0.40
N ILE A 92 -30.65 -20.71 -0.87
CA ILE A 92 -31.38 -20.16 -2.03
C ILE A 92 -32.26 -21.21 -2.70
N LYS A 93 -33.27 -20.82 -3.48
CA LYS A 93 -34.16 -21.79 -4.15
C LYS A 93 -33.55 -22.36 -5.42
N ASN A 94 -32.94 -21.50 -6.25
CA ASN A 94 -32.40 -21.84 -7.57
C ASN A 94 -31.04 -21.17 -7.79
N ASN A 95 -30.23 -21.72 -8.71
CA ASN A 95 -28.93 -21.14 -9.06
C ASN A 95 -29.03 -19.69 -9.57
N ASP A 96 -30.05 -19.37 -10.38
CA ASP A 96 -30.22 -18.01 -10.93
C ASP A 96 -30.44 -16.96 -9.83
N GLU A 97 -31.25 -17.29 -8.82
CA GLU A 97 -31.45 -16.43 -7.64
C GLU A 97 -30.13 -16.25 -6.87
N GLY A 98 -29.36 -17.32 -6.75
CA GLY A 98 -28.03 -17.28 -6.14
C GLY A 98 -27.07 -16.37 -6.89
N ILE A 99 -26.99 -16.49 -8.21
CA ILE A 99 -26.13 -15.68 -9.05
C ILE A 99 -26.50 -14.20 -8.93
N GLN A 100 -27.80 -13.86 -9.01
CA GLN A 100 -28.27 -12.49 -8.84
C GLN A 100 -27.93 -11.93 -7.45
N ARG A 101 -27.99 -12.76 -6.41
CA ARG A 101 -27.62 -12.35 -5.06
C ARG A 101 -26.13 -12.09 -4.90
N VAL A 102 -25.28 -12.94 -5.49
CA VAL A 102 -23.82 -12.74 -5.51
C VAL A 102 -23.47 -11.42 -6.20
N LEU A 103 -24.19 -11.06 -7.28
CA LEU A 103 -23.96 -9.81 -8.02
C LEU A 103 -24.41 -8.56 -7.27
N THR A 104 -25.37 -8.68 -6.35
CA THR A 104 -26.01 -7.52 -5.69
C THR A 104 -25.59 -7.33 -4.24
N THR A 105 -25.09 -8.37 -3.58
CA THR A 105 -24.77 -8.38 -2.15
C THR A 105 -23.46 -9.14 -1.88
N ASP A 106 -22.83 -8.88 -0.73
CA ASP A 106 -21.64 -9.61 -0.26
C ASP A 106 -22.01 -11.05 0.17
N TYR A 107 -22.30 -11.89 -0.80
CA TYR A 107 -22.72 -13.28 -0.64
C TYR A 107 -21.91 -14.22 -1.52
N ALA A 108 -21.43 -15.33 -0.97
CA ALA A 108 -20.72 -16.38 -1.69
C ALA A 108 -21.62 -17.60 -1.93
N LEU A 109 -21.78 -17.98 -3.19
CA LEU A 109 -22.57 -19.14 -3.58
C LEU A 109 -21.69 -20.39 -3.77
N LEU A 110 -22.00 -21.45 -3.02
CA LEU A 110 -21.43 -22.78 -3.20
C LEU A 110 -22.23 -23.54 -4.27
N MET A 111 -21.59 -23.79 -5.40
CA MET A 111 -22.18 -24.43 -6.58
C MET A 111 -21.22 -25.45 -7.19
N GLU A 112 -21.71 -26.31 -8.08
CA GLU A 112 -20.90 -27.30 -8.79
C GLU A 112 -19.93 -26.61 -9.77
N SER A 113 -18.70 -27.12 -9.86
CA SER A 113 -17.59 -26.49 -10.59
C SER A 113 -17.90 -26.23 -12.07
N THR A 114 -18.58 -27.17 -12.73
CA THR A 114 -18.99 -27.05 -14.14
C THR A 114 -20.00 -25.92 -14.37
N SER A 115 -20.91 -25.69 -13.42
CA SER A 115 -21.86 -24.58 -13.48
C SER A 115 -21.16 -23.25 -13.20
N ILE A 116 -20.19 -23.23 -12.29
CA ILE A 116 -19.37 -22.04 -12.02
C ILE A 116 -18.62 -21.66 -13.29
N GLU A 117 -17.88 -22.60 -13.88
CA GLU A 117 -17.14 -22.42 -15.14
C GLU A 117 -18.03 -21.89 -16.27
N TYR A 118 -19.26 -22.41 -16.38
CA TYR A 118 -20.21 -21.96 -17.40
C TYR A 118 -20.66 -20.50 -17.22
N VAL A 119 -20.91 -20.10 -15.97
CA VAL A 119 -21.45 -18.77 -15.61
C VAL A 119 -20.34 -17.72 -15.66
N THR A 120 -19.15 -18.01 -15.13
CA THR A 120 -18.02 -17.08 -15.13
C THR A 120 -17.50 -16.79 -16.54
N GLN A 121 -17.55 -17.77 -17.46
CA GLN A 121 -17.23 -17.54 -18.88
C GLN A 121 -18.21 -16.59 -19.59
N ARG A 122 -19.39 -16.34 -19.02
CA ARG A 122 -20.44 -15.48 -19.59
C ARG A 122 -20.61 -14.17 -18.84
N ASN A 123 -20.21 -14.12 -17.58
CA ASN A 123 -20.37 -12.96 -16.73
C ASN A 123 -19.07 -12.68 -15.97
N CYS A 124 -18.36 -11.65 -16.43
CA CYS A 124 -17.03 -11.30 -15.95
C CYS A 124 -17.04 -10.59 -14.59
N ASN A 125 -18.22 -10.24 -14.07
CA ASN A 125 -18.37 -9.69 -12.72
C ASN A 125 -18.32 -10.80 -11.66
N LEU A 126 -18.26 -12.07 -12.06
CA LEU A 126 -18.20 -13.22 -11.18
C LEU A 126 -16.84 -13.87 -11.25
N THR A 127 -16.27 -14.15 -10.08
CA THR A 127 -14.98 -14.82 -9.95
C THR A 127 -15.16 -16.16 -9.25
N GLN A 128 -14.45 -17.18 -9.73
CA GLN A 128 -14.35 -18.45 -9.02
C GLN A 128 -13.30 -18.31 -7.91
N ILE A 129 -13.69 -18.63 -6.68
CA ILE A 129 -12.80 -18.61 -5.52
C ILE A 129 -12.46 -20.05 -5.12
N GLY A 130 -11.16 -20.31 -4.95
CA GLY A 130 -10.65 -21.61 -4.52
C GLY A 130 -10.76 -22.73 -5.56
N GLY A 131 -10.42 -23.94 -5.11
CA GLY A 131 -10.45 -25.16 -5.90
C GLY A 131 -11.70 -26.02 -5.68
N LEU A 132 -11.64 -27.27 -6.13
CA LEU A 132 -12.71 -28.23 -5.90
C LEU A 132 -12.75 -28.65 -4.41
N ILE A 133 -13.93 -28.51 -3.80
CA ILE A 133 -14.21 -28.90 -2.40
C ILE A 133 -14.49 -30.41 -2.32
N ASP A 134 -15.06 -30.97 -3.38
CA ASP A 134 -15.35 -32.38 -3.54
C ASP A 134 -14.99 -32.88 -4.95
N SER A 135 -14.82 -34.20 -5.07
CA SER A 135 -14.61 -34.86 -6.36
C SER A 135 -15.88 -35.62 -6.73
N LYS A 136 -16.69 -35.00 -7.58
CA LYS A 136 -17.95 -35.57 -8.12
C LYS A 136 -17.97 -35.46 -9.63
N GLY A 137 -18.79 -36.31 -10.27
CA GLY A 137 -19.02 -36.29 -11.70
C GLY A 137 -20.48 -36.52 -12.03
N TYR A 138 -20.91 -36.04 -13.19
CA TYR A 138 -22.23 -36.34 -13.73
C TYR A 138 -22.25 -37.73 -14.37
N GLY A 139 -23.38 -38.41 -14.23
CA GLY A 139 -23.60 -39.72 -14.82
C GLY A 139 -25.02 -39.87 -15.35
N VAL A 140 -25.22 -40.87 -16.20
CA VAL A 140 -26.54 -41.21 -16.74
C VAL A 140 -27.21 -42.23 -15.82
N GLY A 141 -28.30 -41.84 -15.17
CA GLY A 141 -29.08 -42.72 -14.31
C GLY A 141 -29.93 -43.70 -15.13
N THR A 142 -29.85 -45.00 -14.82
CA THR A 142 -30.72 -46.02 -15.39
C THR A 142 -31.48 -46.75 -14.26
N PRO A 143 -32.71 -47.26 -14.51
CA PRO A 143 -33.42 -48.06 -13.52
C PRO A 143 -32.59 -49.28 -13.06
N ILE A 144 -32.77 -49.68 -11.81
CA ILE A 144 -32.10 -50.86 -11.25
C ILE A 144 -32.47 -52.09 -12.10
N GLY A 145 -31.46 -52.82 -12.59
CA GLY A 145 -31.66 -53.99 -13.45
C GLY A 145 -31.91 -53.67 -14.92
N SER A 146 -31.76 -52.41 -15.36
CA SER A 146 -31.96 -52.04 -16.77
C SER A 146 -30.96 -52.74 -17.70
N PRO A 147 -31.41 -53.38 -18.81
CA PRO A 147 -30.53 -53.99 -19.80
C PRO A 147 -29.72 -52.97 -20.61
N TYR A 148 -30.06 -51.68 -20.50
CA TYR A 148 -29.37 -50.60 -21.21
C TYR A 148 -28.13 -50.08 -20.47
N ARG A 149 -27.99 -50.37 -19.17
CA ARG A 149 -26.87 -49.85 -18.37
C ARG A 149 -25.54 -50.15 -19.02
N ASP A 150 -25.30 -51.40 -19.38
CA ASP A 150 -23.99 -51.82 -19.91
C ASP A 150 -23.75 -51.26 -21.32
N LYS A 151 -24.80 -51.17 -22.15
CA LYS A 151 -24.73 -50.55 -23.49
C LYS A 151 -24.38 -49.06 -23.40
N VAL A 152 -25.02 -48.32 -22.47
CA VAL A 152 -24.75 -46.90 -22.23
C VAL A 152 -23.34 -46.71 -21.69
N THR A 153 -22.88 -47.54 -20.76
CA THR A 153 -21.50 -47.48 -20.25
C THR A 153 -20.48 -47.67 -21.36
N ILE A 154 -20.64 -48.68 -22.22
CA ILE A 154 -19.73 -48.92 -23.35
C ILE A 154 -19.73 -47.72 -24.32
N ALA A 155 -20.91 -47.17 -24.61
CA ALA A 155 -21.01 -45.99 -25.48
C ALA A 155 -20.31 -44.76 -24.88
N ILE A 156 -20.43 -44.52 -23.56
CA ILE A 156 -19.72 -43.43 -22.89
C ILE A 156 -18.20 -43.62 -22.97
N LEU A 157 -17.71 -44.84 -22.75
CA LEU A 157 -16.28 -45.16 -22.86
C LEU A 157 -15.76 -44.91 -24.28
N GLN A 158 -16.50 -45.31 -25.32
CA GLN A 158 -16.17 -45.01 -26.71
C GLN A 158 -16.10 -43.50 -26.98
N LEU A 159 -17.09 -42.73 -26.51
CA LEU A 159 -17.08 -41.27 -26.64
C LEU A 159 -15.91 -40.61 -25.89
N GLN A 160 -15.46 -41.20 -24.79
CA GLN A 160 -14.30 -40.72 -24.03
C GLN A 160 -12.98 -41.05 -24.73
N GLU A 161 -12.82 -42.28 -25.24
CA GLU A 161 -11.64 -42.73 -25.98
C GLU A 161 -11.44 -41.92 -27.27
N GLU A 162 -12.54 -41.64 -27.97
CA GLU A 162 -12.54 -40.79 -29.17
C GLU A 162 -12.38 -39.29 -28.87
N GLY A 163 -12.35 -38.88 -27.60
CA GLY A 163 -12.27 -37.47 -27.18
C GLY A 163 -13.51 -36.63 -27.49
N LYS A 164 -14.61 -37.24 -27.94
CA LYS A 164 -15.86 -36.55 -28.30
C LYS A 164 -16.48 -35.80 -27.13
N LEU A 165 -16.39 -36.33 -25.92
CA LEU A 165 -16.89 -35.64 -24.73
C LEU A 165 -16.17 -34.31 -24.49
N HIS A 166 -14.85 -34.27 -24.70
CA HIS A 166 -14.08 -33.04 -24.55
C HIS A 166 -14.43 -32.02 -25.64
N MET A 167 -14.52 -32.45 -26.90
CA MET A 167 -14.96 -31.59 -28.01
C MET A 167 -16.35 -31.00 -27.77
N MET A 168 -17.28 -31.79 -27.22
CA MET A 168 -18.60 -31.30 -26.83
C MET A 168 -18.51 -30.30 -25.67
N LYS A 169 -17.70 -30.58 -24.63
CA LYS A 169 -17.50 -29.63 -23.52
C LYS A 169 -17.02 -28.29 -24.07
N GLU A 170 -15.94 -28.27 -24.84
CA GLU A 170 -15.40 -27.01 -25.39
C GLU A 170 -16.44 -26.27 -26.23
N LYS A 171 -17.18 -26.98 -27.08
CA LYS A 171 -18.23 -26.39 -27.93
C LYS A 171 -19.35 -25.72 -27.14
N TRP A 172 -19.79 -26.32 -26.03
CA TRP A 172 -20.94 -25.83 -25.26
C TRP A 172 -20.55 -24.89 -24.11
N TRP A 173 -19.35 -25.05 -23.55
CA TRP A 173 -18.86 -24.19 -22.48
C TRP A 173 -18.27 -22.90 -23.01
N ARG A 174 -17.35 -22.93 -24.00
CA ARG A 174 -16.69 -21.72 -24.53
C ARG A 174 -17.73 -20.66 -24.89
N GLY A 175 -17.83 -19.65 -24.03
CA GLY A 175 -18.60 -18.45 -24.28
C GLY A 175 -17.70 -17.36 -24.86
N ASN A 176 -18.24 -16.52 -25.73
CA ASN A 176 -17.59 -15.29 -26.21
C ASN A 176 -17.63 -14.16 -25.15
N GLY A 177 -17.82 -14.51 -23.87
CA GLY A 177 -18.43 -13.61 -22.88
C GLY A 177 -17.46 -12.69 -22.17
N CYS A 178 -16.23 -13.15 -21.94
CA CYS A 178 -15.21 -12.36 -21.28
C CYS A 178 -13.98 -12.25 -22.17
N PRO A 179 -13.48 -11.02 -22.43
CA PRO A 179 -12.15 -10.89 -23.02
C PRO A 179 -11.17 -11.66 -22.12
N GLU A 180 -10.30 -12.48 -22.70
CA GLU A 180 -9.11 -12.90 -21.97
C GLU A 180 -8.43 -11.62 -21.47
N GLU A 181 -7.95 -11.63 -20.22
CA GLU A 181 -7.22 -10.51 -19.61
C GLU A 181 -5.86 -10.29 -20.33
N ASP A 182 -5.91 -9.98 -21.62
CA ASP A 182 -4.77 -9.55 -22.44
C ASP A 182 -4.53 -8.04 -22.34
N SER A 183 -5.40 -7.31 -21.65
CA SER A 183 -5.12 -5.92 -21.28
C SER A 183 -4.55 -5.86 -19.87
N LYS A 184 -3.29 -6.27 -19.73
CA LYS A 184 -2.38 -5.67 -18.74
C LYS A 184 -2.08 -4.21 -19.15
N GLU A 185 -3.11 -3.42 -19.40
CA GLU A 185 -2.95 -1.99 -19.46
C GLU A 185 -2.63 -1.57 -18.03
N ALA A 186 -1.43 -1.03 -17.84
CA ALA A 186 -0.99 -0.53 -16.55
C ALA A 186 -2.06 0.43 -16.02
N SER A 187 -2.74 0.04 -14.96
CA SER A 187 -3.74 0.86 -14.31
C SER A 187 -3.17 2.23 -14.02
N ALA A 188 -3.88 3.27 -14.44
CA ALA A 188 -3.45 4.64 -14.23
C ALA A 188 -3.27 4.87 -12.73
N LEU A 189 -2.07 5.32 -12.33
CA LEU A 189 -1.74 5.58 -10.93
C LEU A 189 -2.76 6.55 -10.32
N GLY A 190 -3.66 6.00 -9.49
CA GLY A 190 -4.67 6.78 -8.80
C GLY A 190 -4.07 7.78 -7.81
N VAL A 191 -4.80 8.88 -7.56
CA VAL A 191 -4.43 9.91 -6.57
C VAL A 191 -4.22 9.29 -5.17
N GLU A 192 -4.81 8.15 -4.88
CA GLU A 192 -4.65 7.41 -3.62
C GLU A 192 -3.20 6.96 -3.37
N ASN A 193 -2.47 6.56 -4.42
CA ASN A 193 -1.07 6.14 -4.30
C ASN A 193 -0.09 7.33 -4.22
N ILE A 194 -0.46 8.49 -4.76
CA ILE A 194 0.40 9.70 -4.83
C ILE A 194 0.03 10.72 -3.74
N GLY A 195 -1.14 10.60 -3.12
CA GLY A 195 -1.70 11.54 -2.14
C GLY A 195 -0.80 11.78 -0.94
N GLY A 196 -0.08 10.75 -0.48
CA GLY A 196 0.88 10.86 0.62
C GLY A 196 2.01 11.87 0.35
N ILE A 197 2.46 12.00 -0.91
CA ILE A 197 3.54 12.93 -1.29
C ILE A 197 3.07 14.39 -1.12
N PHE A 198 1.83 14.69 -1.49
CA PHE A 198 1.25 16.02 -1.33
C PHE A 198 1.08 16.42 0.14
N ILE A 199 0.69 15.48 0.99
CA ILE A 199 0.57 15.72 2.45
C ILE A 199 1.93 16.04 3.07
N VAL A 200 2.97 15.28 2.72
CA VAL A 200 4.34 15.53 3.21
C VAL A 200 4.86 16.89 2.73
N LEU A 201 4.59 17.26 1.47
CA LEU A 201 4.98 18.56 0.92
C LEU A 201 4.30 19.72 1.66
N ALA A 202 2.99 19.62 1.91
CA ALA A 202 2.25 20.62 2.67
C ALA A 202 2.76 20.75 4.12
N ALA A 203 2.99 19.63 4.80
CA ALA A 203 3.55 19.63 6.14
C ALA A 203 4.95 20.26 6.19
N GLY A 204 5.80 19.99 5.19
CA GLY A 204 7.13 20.59 5.08
C GLY A 204 7.08 22.12 4.89
N LEU A 205 6.15 22.62 4.07
CA LEU A 205 5.92 24.06 3.90
C LEU A 205 5.52 24.72 5.22
N VAL A 206 4.54 24.14 5.92
CA VAL A 206 4.08 24.66 7.21
C VAL A 206 5.21 24.70 8.23
N LEU A 207 5.98 23.61 8.35
CA LEU A 207 7.11 23.54 9.27
C LEU A 207 8.20 24.57 8.94
N SER A 208 8.51 24.77 7.66
CA SER A 208 9.51 25.76 7.24
C SER A 208 9.11 27.20 7.60
N VAL A 209 7.83 27.55 7.49
CA VAL A 209 7.31 28.84 7.93
C VAL A 209 7.44 28.99 9.44
N PHE A 210 7.11 27.96 10.22
CA PHE A 210 7.27 28.00 11.68
C PHE A 210 8.73 28.17 12.10
N VAL A 211 9.66 27.47 11.45
CA VAL A 211 11.10 27.63 11.70
C VAL A 211 11.56 29.05 11.35
N ALA A 212 11.14 29.60 10.22
CA ALA A 212 11.48 30.96 9.81
C ALA A 212 10.96 32.01 10.81
N ILE A 213 9.72 31.86 11.30
CA ILE A 213 9.14 32.72 12.34
C ILE A 213 9.93 32.56 13.65
N GLY A 214 10.28 31.33 14.03
CA GLY A 214 11.08 31.05 15.23
C GLY A 214 12.46 31.71 15.19
N GLU A 215 13.18 31.60 14.07
CA GLU A 215 14.47 32.27 13.85
C GLU A 215 14.32 33.79 13.85
N PHE A 216 13.25 34.33 13.25
CA PHE A 216 12.97 35.75 13.23
C PHE A 216 12.73 36.30 14.64
N ILE A 217 11.92 35.61 15.46
CA ILE A 217 11.68 36.02 16.86
C ILE A 217 12.96 35.90 17.68
N TYR A 218 13.72 34.82 17.54
CA TYR A 218 14.99 34.64 18.25
C TYR A 218 15.98 35.76 17.92
N LYS A 219 16.14 36.08 16.64
CA LYS A 219 17.01 37.16 16.16
C LYS A 219 16.51 38.54 16.57
N SER A 220 15.20 38.77 16.53
CA SER A 220 14.59 40.01 17.00
C SER A 220 14.84 40.23 18.48
N ARG A 221 14.64 39.22 19.34
CA ARG A 221 14.93 39.30 20.77
C ARG A 221 16.41 39.57 21.04
N GLN A 222 17.30 38.87 20.33
CA GLN A 222 18.73 39.12 20.43
C GLN A 222 19.08 40.57 20.03
N ASN A 223 18.44 41.12 19.00
CA ASN A 223 18.67 42.51 18.59
C ASN A 223 18.13 43.52 19.62
N THR A 224 16.97 43.27 20.23
CA THR A 224 16.43 44.11 21.32
C THR A 224 17.33 44.07 22.56
N ASP A 225 17.87 42.89 22.92
CA ASP A 225 18.84 42.75 24.02
C ASP A 225 20.15 43.52 23.72
N ILE A 226 20.56 43.59 22.45
CA ILE A 226 21.73 44.36 21.99
C ILE A 226 21.43 45.87 22.04
N GLU A 227 20.28 46.33 21.54
CA GLU A 227 19.88 47.75 21.59
C GLU A 227 19.71 48.25 23.03
N GLN A 228 19.15 47.43 23.92
CA GLN A 228 19.00 47.77 25.34
C GLN A 228 20.35 47.84 26.04
N CYS A 229 21.31 46.97 25.71
CA CYS A 229 22.69 47.07 26.21
C CYS A 229 23.41 48.33 25.68
N ILE A 230 23.20 48.70 24.41
CA ILE A 230 23.81 49.90 23.81
C ILE A 230 23.22 51.17 24.42
N SER A 231 21.89 51.24 24.59
CA SER A 231 21.21 52.38 25.23
C SER A 231 21.62 52.54 26.70
N PHE A 232 21.71 51.44 27.46
CA PHE A 232 22.17 51.49 28.85
C PHE A 232 23.64 51.95 28.96
N SER A 233 24.51 51.57 28.01
CA SER A 233 25.88 52.06 27.96
C SER A 233 25.99 53.55 27.62
N ALA A 234 25.14 54.07 26.72
CA ALA A 234 25.12 55.48 26.35
C ALA A 234 24.56 56.39 27.46
N VAL A 235 23.52 55.94 28.17
CA VAL A 235 22.95 56.68 29.32
C VAL A 235 23.90 56.69 30.53
N MET A 236 24.70 55.63 30.71
CA MET A 236 25.74 55.61 31.76
C MET A 236 26.94 56.51 31.46
N GLU A 237 27.26 56.72 30.18
CA GLU A 237 28.34 57.62 29.75
C GLU A 237 28.00 59.10 30.00
N GLU A 238 26.73 59.49 29.84
CA GLU A 238 26.19 60.83 30.18
C GLU A 238 26.14 61.11 31.71
N LEU A 239 26.02 60.07 32.55
CA LEU A 239 25.99 60.21 34.01
C LEU A 239 27.39 60.24 34.66
N GLY A 240 28.47 60.26 33.86
CA GLY A 240 29.84 60.34 34.38
C GLY A 240 30.31 59.11 35.16
N ILE A 241 29.58 57.99 35.08
CA ILE A 241 29.94 56.73 35.72
C ILE A 241 30.56 55.83 34.66
N SER A 242 31.89 55.79 34.61
CA SER A 242 32.61 54.85 33.75
C SER A 242 32.43 53.43 34.26
N LEU A 243 31.37 52.76 33.83
CA LEU A 243 31.33 51.30 33.85
C LEU A 243 31.97 50.80 32.55
N LYS A 244 33.24 50.40 32.64
CA LYS A 244 33.81 49.45 31.70
C LYS A 244 32.94 48.21 31.74
N CYS A 245 32.07 48.05 30.74
CA CYS A 245 31.42 46.77 30.47
C CYS A 245 32.52 45.80 29.99
N HIS A 246 33.23 45.23 30.96
CA HIS A 246 34.24 44.23 30.71
C HIS A 246 33.55 42.93 30.34
N LYS A 247 33.19 42.78 29.05
CA LYS A 247 33.01 41.45 28.50
C LYS A 247 34.38 40.90 28.17
N SER A 248 34.90 40.09 29.09
CA SER A 248 35.80 39.01 28.74
C SER A 248 35.12 38.18 27.66
N VAL A 249 35.47 38.45 26.39
CA VAL A 249 35.28 37.47 25.33
C VAL A 249 36.21 36.33 25.72
N LYS A 250 35.63 35.31 26.35
CA LYS A 250 36.30 34.03 26.58
C LYS A 250 36.49 33.40 25.22
N LYS A 251 37.60 33.78 24.58
CA LYS A 251 38.16 33.14 23.40
C LYS A 251 38.56 31.73 23.84
N ARG A 252 37.79 30.71 23.47
CA ARG A 252 38.34 29.35 23.45
C ARG A 252 39.24 29.27 22.22
N SER A 253 40.52 29.58 22.42
CA SER A 253 41.61 29.24 21.49
C SER A 253 41.70 27.71 21.39
N ARG A 254 41.46 27.11 20.21
CA ARG A 254 42.36 26.88 19.06
C ARG A 254 42.97 25.47 19.13
N ILE A 255 42.82 24.64 18.08
CA ILE A 255 43.87 24.11 17.16
C ILE A 255 43.16 22.99 16.33
N LYS A 256 43.23 22.82 15.00
CA LYS A 256 44.22 23.10 13.94
C LYS A 256 43.54 23.08 12.55
N GLY A 257 43.94 23.97 11.63
CA GLY A 257 43.87 23.72 10.17
C GLY A 257 43.12 24.72 9.26
N ARG A 258 43.80 25.80 8.84
CA ARG A 258 43.88 26.44 7.49
C ARG A 258 42.71 26.24 6.50
N ALA A 259 42.20 27.20 5.72
CA ALA A 259 42.39 28.64 5.52
C ALA A 259 41.34 29.13 4.48
N GLY A 260 41.02 30.43 4.49
CA GLY A 260 40.27 31.10 3.41
C GLY A 260 39.53 32.35 3.87
N ILE A 261 40.25 33.46 3.94
CA ILE A 261 39.82 34.80 4.36
C ILE A 261 39.03 35.48 3.23
N SER A 262 37.97 36.22 3.58
CA SER A 262 37.74 37.54 2.96
C SER A 262 37.24 38.49 4.05
N SER A 263 38.14 39.36 4.47
CA SER A 263 37.90 40.51 5.33
C SER A 263 38.07 41.75 4.47
N ILE A 264 37.05 42.60 4.41
CA ILE A 264 37.19 43.99 3.98
C ILE A 264 36.85 44.85 5.21
N LEU A 265 37.89 45.31 5.89
CA LEU A 265 37.86 46.48 6.74
C LEU A 265 39.09 47.30 6.36
N MET A 266 38.87 48.45 5.74
CA MET A 266 39.92 49.37 5.32
C MET A 266 40.36 50.27 6.48
N CYS A 267 41.68 50.26 6.70
CA CYS A 267 42.63 51.30 7.11
C CYS A 267 42.23 52.49 8.01
N HIS A 268 42.81 52.53 9.23
CA HIS A 268 43.96 53.38 9.69
C HIS A 268 44.17 54.80 9.10
N PRO A 269 45.06 55.67 9.67
CA PRO A 269 45.31 56.14 11.06
C PRO A 269 45.53 57.68 11.13
N LYS A 270 45.63 58.30 12.33
CA LYS A 270 46.72 59.25 12.71
C LYS A 270 46.57 59.83 14.13
N ARG A 271 47.65 59.70 14.92
CA ARG A 271 48.01 60.56 16.06
C ARG A 271 48.38 61.95 15.53
N ILE A 272 48.13 63.01 16.31
CA ILE A 272 49.03 64.17 16.49
C ILE A 272 48.87 64.72 17.92
N LEU A 273 50.01 65.13 18.47
CA LEU A 273 50.33 65.65 19.79
C LEU A 273 50.24 67.21 19.81
N ARG A 274 49.70 67.81 20.87
CA ARG A 274 50.03 69.16 21.42
C ARG A 274 49.32 69.32 22.78
N LYS A 275 50.01 69.42 23.93
CA LYS A 275 50.50 70.64 24.64
C LYS A 275 49.39 71.72 24.73
N GLU A 276 48.97 72.30 25.85
CA GLU A 276 49.49 72.67 27.20
C GLU A 276 48.25 72.81 28.14
N THR A 277 48.31 72.96 29.47
CA THR A 277 48.64 74.22 30.19
C THR A 277 48.70 74.09 31.73
N MET A 278 49.53 74.96 32.31
CA MET A 278 49.43 75.67 33.62
C MET A 278 49.08 74.86 34.88
N THR A 279 50.04 74.74 35.80
CA THR A 279 50.44 75.76 36.80
C THR A 279 51.84 75.43 37.33
#